data_AF-A0A383EGN3-F1
#
_entry.id   AF-A0A383EGN3-F1
#
_cell.length_a   1.000
_cell.length_b   1.000
_cell.length_c   1.000
_cell.angle_alpha   90.00
_cell.angle_beta   90.00
_cell.angle_gamma   90.00
#
_symmetry.space_group_name_H-M   'P 1'
#
loop_
_entity.id
_entity.type
_entity.pdbx_description
1 polymer ?
#
loop_
_entity_poly.entity_id
_entity_poly.type
_entity_poly.pdbx_seq_one_letter_code
_entity_poly.pdbx_strand_id
1 'polypeptide(L)' 'MLRTKFVIVVLLALVLSGARASNAQVMTSTASTFSPELFAGLKYRTVGPSRGGRVTAVAGHRAQPSTFYMGAT' A
#
# COMPACT_ATOMS: atom_id res chain seq x y z
N MET A 1 -26.01 41.57 -30.61
CA MET A 1 -26.62 40.34 -30.04
C MET A 1 -25.89 39.04 -30.42
N LEU A 2 -25.33 38.91 -31.64
CA LEU A 2 -24.68 37.67 -32.09
C LEU A 2 -23.32 37.38 -31.40
N ARG A 3 -22.54 38.43 -31.09
CA ARG A 3 -21.24 38.31 -30.40
C ARG A 3 -21.35 37.74 -28.98
N THR A 4 -22.34 38.19 -28.21
CA THR A 4 -22.57 37.75 -26.83
C THR A 4 -23.00 36.28 -26.76
N LYS A 5 -23.86 35.83 -27.70
CA LYS A 5 -24.29 34.42 -27.77
C LYS A 5 -23.11 33.49 -28.11
N PHE A 6 -22.19 33.92 -28.98
CA PHE A 6 -21.00 33.14 -29.33
C PHE A 6 -20.05 32.95 -28.15
N VAL A 7 -19.83 34.01 -27.35
CA VAL A 7 -19.00 33.95 -26.13
C VAL A 7 -19.61 33.01 -25.09
N ILE A 8 -20.93 33.01 -24.92
CA ILE A 8 -21.61 32.10 -23.98
C ILE A 8 -21.45 30.64 -24.42
N VAL A 9 -21.58 30.35 -25.72
CA VAL A 9 -21.40 28.99 -26.26
C VAL A 9 -19.97 28.51 -26.07
N VAL A 10 -18.97 29.37 -26.28
CA VAL A 10 -17.55 29.02 -26.07
C VAL A 10 -17.26 28.79 -24.59
N LEU A 11 -17.78 29.63 -23.69
CA LEU A 11 -17.64 29.44 -22.24
C LEU A 11 -18.32 28.14 -21.77
N LEU A 12 -19.50 27.82 -22.29
CA LEU A 12 -20.21 26.59 -21.98
C LEU A 12 -19.42 25.36 -22.47
N ALA A 13 -18.88 25.41 -23.68
CA ALA A 13 -18.06 24.33 -24.25
C ALA A 13 -16.75 24.13 -23.47
N LEU A 14 -16.14 25.20 -22.96
CA LEU A 14 -14.93 25.15 -22.15
C LEU A 14 -15.20 24.48 -20.79
N VAL A 15 -16.32 24.81 -20.14
CA VAL A 15 -16.75 24.19 -18.88
C VAL A 15 -17.04 22.69 -19.08
N LEU A 16 -17.70 22.31 -20.17
CA LEU A 16 -17.96 20.90 -20.48
C LEU A 16 -16.69 20.10 -20.82
N SER A 17 -15.67 20.76 -21.37
CA SER A 17 -14.41 20.10 -21.77
C SER A 17 -13.47 19.83 -20.60
N GLY A 18 -13.57 20.59 -19.50
CA GLY A 18 -12.74 20.45 -18.31
C GLY A 18 -13.10 19.28 -17.38
N ALA A 19 -14.27 18.67 -17.55
CA ALA A 19 -14.76 17.57 -16.70
C ALA A 19 -14.31 16.16 -17.18
N ARG A 20 -13.11 16.05 -17.78
CA ARG A 20 -12.48 14.75 -18.04
C ARG A 20 -11.95 14.25 -16.69
N ALA A 21 -12.81 13.61 -15.89
CA ALA A 21 -12.35 12.87 -14.73
C ALA A 21 -11.30 11.86 -15.21
N SER A 22 -10.05 12.03 -14.77
CA SER A 22 -9.02 11.01 -14.98
C SER A 22 -9.54 9.73 -14.35
N ASN A 23 -9.97 8.78 -15.18
CA ASN A 23 -10.22 7.40 -14.77
C ASN A 23 -8.87 6.80 -14.40
N ALA A 24 -8.41 7.07 -13.17
CA ALA A 24 -7.41 6.25 -12.53
C ALA A 24 -8.01 4.85 -12.46
N GLN A 25 -7.59 3.97 -13.36
CA GLN A 25 -7.99 2.58 -13.30
C GLN A 25 -7.41 2.00 -12.02
N VAL A 26 -8.26 1.86 -11.01
CA VAL A 26 -7.92 1.11 -9.80
C VAL A 26 -7.71 -0.32 -10.25
N MET A 27 -6.45 -0.76 -10.29
CA MET A 27 -6.09 -2.18 -10.39
C MET A 27 -6.67 -2.87 -9.15
N THR A 28 -7.90 -3.34 -9.29
CA THR A 28 -8.54 -4.17 -8.27
C THR A 28 -7.94 -5.55 -8.46
N SER A 29 -6.84 -5.82 -7.75
CA SER A 29 -6.35 -7.19 -7.65
C SER A 29 -7.44 -7.99 -6.96
N THR A 30 -8.12 -8.87 -7.70
CA THR A 30 -9.01 -9.86 -7.10
C THR A 30 -8.15 -10.87 -6.36
N ALA A 31 -7.68 -10.48 -5.18
CA ALA A 31 -7.04 -11.41 -4.26
C ALA A 31 -8.12 -12.42 -3.85
N SER A 32 -7.89 -13.69 -4.13
CA SER A 32 -8.75 -14.76 -3.64
C SER A 32 -8.74 -14.70 -2.11
N THR A 33 -9.88 -14.33 -1.53
CA THR A 33 -10.06 -14.31 -0.08
C THR A 33 -10.37 -15.75 0.34
N PHE A 34 -9.41 -16.39 1.00
CA PHE A 34 -9.59 -17.72 1.58
C PHE A 34 -10.17 -17.60 2.99
N SER A 35 -11.07 -18.51 3.35
CA SER A 35 -11.62 -18.55 4.70
C SER A 35 -10.52 -18.95 5.71
N PRO A 36 -10.34 -18.22 6.83
CA PRO A 36 -9.30 -18.53 7.82
C PRO A 36 -9.42 -19.95 8.39
N GLU A 37 -10.63 -20.52 8.41
CA GLU A 37 -10.93 -21.88 8.88
C GLU A 37 -10.12 -22.94 8.13
N LEU A 38 -9.81 -22.71 6.84
CA LEU A 38 -8.97 -23.61 6.04
C LEU A 38 -7.56 -23.78 6.59
N PHE A 39 -7.06 -22.79 7.33
CA PHE A 39 -5.71 -22.78 7.90
C PHE A 39 -5.70 -23.03 9.41
N ALA A 40 -6.85 -23.27 10.05
CA ALA A 40 -6.96 -23.40 11.51
C ALA A 40 -6.09 -24.53 12.11
N GLY A 41 -5.83 -25.58 11.32
CA GLY A 41 -4.96 -26.69 11.69
C GLY A 41 -3.47 -26.44 11.47
N LEU A 42 -3.08 -25.39 10.75
CA LEU A 42 -1.67 -25.11 10.47
C LEU A 42 -0.99 -24.49 11.69
N LYS A 43 0.19 -25.02 12.02
CA LYS A 43 1.06 -24.48 13.07
C LYS A 43 2.39 -24.11 12.47
N TYR A 44 2.79 -22.85 12.67
CA TYR A 44 4.12 -22.41 12.31
C TYR A 44 5.15 -23.07 13.23
N ARG A 45 6.25 -23.54 12.64
CA ARG A 45 7.43 -23.98 13.38
C ARG A 45 8.68 -23.55 12.66
N THR A 46 9.73 -23.24 13.42
CA THR A 46 11.07 -23.08 12.86
C THR A 46 11.64 -24.44 12.46
N VAL A 47 12.30 -24.50 11.30
CA VAL A 47 13.06 -25.69 10.87
C VAL A 47 14.54 -25.38 11.11
N GLY A 48 15.18 -26.13 12.02
CA GLY A 48 16.56 -25.89 12.42
C GLY A 48 16.71 -24.83 13.53
N PRO A 49 17.94 -24.40 13.83
CA PRO A 49 18.20 -23.43 14.89
C PRO A 49 17.59 -22.07 14.53
N SER A 50 16.92 -21.43 15.50
CA SER A 50 16.25 -20.14 15.33
C SER A 50 17.19 -18.96 15.09
N ARG A 51 18.49 -19.20 15.26
CA ARG A 51 19.60 -18.27 15.06
C ARG A 51 20.84 -19.07 14.72
N GLY A 52 21.63 -18.58 13.79
CA GLY A 52 22.89 -19.20 13.40
C GLY A 52 23.84 -18.17 12.80
N GLY A 53 25.13 -18.52 12.72
CA GLY A 53 26.14 -17.66 12.12
C GLY A 53 26.57 -16.47 12.98
N ARG A 54 27.33 -15.56 12.36
CA ARG A 54 27.90 -14.38 13.01
C ARG A 54 27.00 -13.18 12.74
N VAL A 55 26.66 -12.42 13.78
CA VAL A 55 25.97 -11.14 13.67
C VAL A 55 27.00 -10.01 13.70
N THR A 56 26.91 -9.06 12.76
CA THR A 56 27.82 -7.90 12.68
C THR A 56 27.24 -6.62 13.27
N ALA A 57 25.93 -6.57 13.55
CA ALA A 57 25.25 -5.40 14.10
C ALA A 57 24.25 -5.76 15.20
N VAL A 58 24.31 -5.03 16.32
CA VAL A 58 23.41 -5.13 17.48
C VAL A 58 23.08 -3.72 17.97
N ALA A 59 21.82 -3.45 18.33
CA ALA A 59 21.38 -2.16 18.84
C ALA A 59 20.51 -2.33 20.10
N GLY A 60 20.72 -1.47 21.11
CA GLY A 60 19.92 -1.44 22.34
C GLY A 60 18.81 -0.38 22.28
N HIS A 61 17.74 -0.58 23.07
CA HIS A 61 16.67 0.41 23.20
C HIS A 61 16.85 1.30 24.44
N ARG A 62 17.08 2.61 24.24
CA ARG A 62 17.37 3.57 25.32
C ARG A 62 16.34 3.62 26.45
N ALA A 63 15.05 3.45 26.15
CA ALA A 63 13.96 3.54 27.12
C ALA A 63 13.62 2.20 27.79
N GLN A 64 14.15 1.07 27.29
CA GLN A 64 13.86 -0.27 27.79
C GLN A 64 15.17 -0.95 28.20
N PRO A 65 15.56 -0.88 29.49
CA PRO A 65 16.74 -1.55 29.99
C PRO A 65 16.74 -3.04 29.59
N SER A 66 17.93 -3.56 29.28
CA SER A 66 18.12 -4.96 28.88
C SER A 66 17.41 -5.38 27.58
N THR A 67 16.98 -4.45 26.72
CA THR A 67 16.37 -4.76 25.42
C THR A 67 17.35 -4.51 24.28
N PHE A 68 17.59 -5.56 23.48
CA PHE A 68 18.55 -5.55 22.38
C PHE A 68 17.96 -6.20 21.12
N TYR A 69 18.27 -5.62 19.97
CA TYR A 69 17.96 -6.13 18.63
C TYR A 69 19.24 -6.52 17.92
N MET A 70 19.18 -7.60 17.14
CA MET A 70 20.32 -8.14 16.40
C MET A 70 19.95 -8.26 14.92
N GLY A 71 20.90 -7.97 14.03
CA GLY A 71 20.72 -8.21 12.59
C GLY A 71 20.54 -9.70 12.29
N ALA A 72 19.69 -10.01 11.30
CA ALA A 72 19.60 -11.35 10.72
C ALA A 72 20.65 -11.50 9.60
N THR A 73 21.19 -12.71 9.45
CA THR A 73 22.12 -13.09 8.38
C THR A 73 21.38 -13.84 7.29
#